data_AF-A0A9D7F2H0-F1
#
_entry.id   AF-A0A9D7F2H0-F1
#
_cell.length_a   1.000
_cell.length_b   1.000
_cell.length_c   1.000
_cell.angle_alpha   90.00
_cell.angle_beta   90.00
_cell.angle_gamma   90.00
#
_symmetry.space_group_name_H-M   'P 1'
#
loop_
_entity.id
_entity.type
_entity.pdbx_description
1 polymer ?
#
loop_
_entity_poly.entity_id
_entity_poly.type
_entity_poly.pdbx_seq_one_letter_code
_entity_poly.pdbx_strand_id
1 'polypeptide(L)'
;MYPYLTINRNGRYKANRNYSIVNNNSIFIQNAEQATHGFNAADLSLGPYRNAVIINSILGREEYAIEKRVTFQTFGITAFGDTV
;
A
#
# COMPACT_ATOMS: atom_id res chain seq x y z
N MET A 1 -4.04 -25.01 5.85
CA MET A 1 -3.96 -23.63 6.36
C MET A 1 -2.61 -23.06 5.93
N TYR A 2 -2.55 -21.90 5.27
CA TYR A 2 -1.31 -21.37 4.67
C TYR A 2 -0.48 -20.61 5.73
N PRO A 3 0.57 -21.20 6.32
CA PRO A 3 1.23 -20.66 7.51
C PRO A 3 2.07 -19.41 7.25
N TYR A 4 2.26 -19.04 5.98
CA TYR A 4 3.04 -17.88 5.56
C TYR A 4 2.17 -16.64 5.29
N LEU A 5 0.84 -16.78 5.23
CA LEU A 5 -0.04 -15.66 4.95
C LEU A 5 -0.26 -14.80 6.18
N THR A 6 -0.08 -13.48 6.02
CA THR A 6 -0.34 -12.52 7.08
C THR A 6 -1.83 -12.15 7.08
N ILE A 7 -2.54 -12.52 8.13
CA ILE A 7 -4.00 -12.31 8.29
C ILE A 7 -4.23 -11.58 9.61
N ASN A 8 -5.21 -10.66 9.65
CA ASN A 8 -5.61 -9.97 10.87
C ASN A 8 -6.61 -10.81 11.70
N ARG A 9 -6.97 -10.33 12.90
CA ARG A 9 -7.88 -11.03 13.82
C ARG A 9 -9.28 -11.31 13.24
N ASN A 10 -9.69 -10.57 12.22
CA ASN A 10 -11.01 -10.69 11.58
C ASN A 10 -10.97 -11.58 10.33
N GLY A 11 -9.88 -12.32 10.11
CA GLY A 11 -9.74 -13.21 8.96
C GLY A 11 -9.43 -12.50 7.62
N ARG A 12 -9.13 -11.19 7.63
CA ARG A 12 -8.78 -10.44 6.41
C ARG A 12 -7.27 -10.40 6.21
N TYR A 13 -6.81 -10.36 4.96
CA TYR A 13 -5.40 -10.19 4.66
C TYR A 13 -4.86 -8.90 5.29
N LYS A 14 -3.69 -9.03 5.93
CA LYS A 14 -2.94 -7.91 6.44
C LYS A 14 -1.82 -7.62 5.44
N ALA A 15 -2.16 -6.83 4.42
CA ALA A 15 -1.17 -6.39 3.45
C ALA A 15 -0.18 -5.41 4.07
N ASN A 16 1.09 -5.59 3.74
CA ASN A 16 2.15 -4.61 3.93
C ASN A 16 1.92 -3.41 3.01
N ARG A 17 2.65 -2.30 3.25
CA ARG A 17 2.52 -1.06 2.47
C ARG A 17 2.82 -1.22 0.97
N ASN A 18 3.55 -2.27 0.61
CA ASN A 18 3.85 -2.62 -0.77
C ASN A 18 2.87 -3.66 -1.37
N TYR A 19 1.71 -3.86 -0.75
CA TYR A 19 0.68 -4.82 -1.14
C TYR A 19 1.07 -6.30 -0.99
N SER A 20 2.24 -6.62 -0.41
CA SER A 20 2.62 -8.00 -0.09
C SER A 20 1.87 -8.52 1.13
N ILE A 21 1.55 -9.81 1.17
CA ILE A 21 0.92 -10.47 2.34
C ILE A 21 1.87 -11.46 3.04
N VAL A 22 3.14 -11.42 2.65
CA VAL A 22 4.24 -12.28 3.11
C VAL A 22 5.49 -11.42 3.29
N ASN A 23 6.39 -11.79 4.21
CA ASN A 23 7.56 -10.97 4.54
C ASN A 23 8.62 -10.93 3.43
N ASN A 24 8.66 -11.93 2.55
CA ASN A 24 9.65 -12.05 1.47
C ASN A 24 9.16 -11.43 0.15
N ASN A 25 8.06 -10.67 0.14
CA ASN A 25 7.49 -10.04 -1.06
C ASN A 25 7.21 -11.02 -2.22
N SER A 26 6.93 -12.31 -1.95
CA SER A 26 6.64 -13.28 -3.02
C SER A 26 5.17 -13.38 -3.40
N ILE A 27 4.27 -12.81 -2.59
CA ILE A 27 2.82 -12.85 -2.80
C ILE A 27 2.25 -11.46 -2.56
N PHE A 28 1.55 -10.93 -3.56
CA PHE A 28 0.88 -9.64 -3.54
C PHE A 28 -0.62 -9.82 -3.70
N ILE A 29 -1.40 -8.84 -3.23
CA ILE A 29 -2.85 -8.80 -3.40
C ILE A 29 -3.29 -7.52 -4.10
N GLN A 30 -4.43 -7.59 -4.78
CA GLN A 30 -5.07 -6.48 -5.47
C GLN A 30 -6.56 -6.49 -5.12
N ASN A 31 -7.12 -5.32 -4.83
CA ASN A 31 -8.54 -5.15 -4.50
C ASN A 31 -9.03 -5.94 -3.26
N ALA A 32 -8.11 -6.34 -2.37
CA ALA A 32 -8.40 -7.10 -1.16
C ALA A 32 -7.74 -6.49 0.10
N GLU A 33 -7.14 -5.32 -0.07
CA GLU A 33 -6.35 -4.61 0.93
C GLU A 33 -7.13 -3.51 1.68
N GLN A 34 -8.46 -3.42 1.52
CA GLN A 34 -9.30 -2.35 2.10
C GLN A 34 -9.08 -2.17 3.61
N ALA A 35 -8.86 -3.27 4.34
CA ALA A 35 -8.60 -3.23 5.78
C ALA A 35 -7.28 -2.53 6.17
N THR A 36 -6.39 -2.27 5.21
CA THR A 36 -5.03 -1.73 5.42
C THR A 36 -4.76 -0.45 4.62
N HIS A 37 -5.29 -0.35 3.39
CA HIS A 37 -5.07 0.76 2.47
C HIS A 37 -6.30 1.67 2.32
N GLY A 38 -7.34 1.42 3.12
CA GLY A 38 -8.53 2.26 3.17
C GLY A 38 -9.53 2.01 2.04
N PHE A 39 -10.47 2.93 1.90
CA PHE A 39 -11.65 2.78 1.06
C PHE A 39 -11.36 2.75 -0.44
N ASN A 40 -10.23 3.33 -0.88
CA ASN A 40 -9.84 3.36 -2.29
C ASN A 40 -9.20 2.07 -2.81
N ALA A 41 -9.18 0.97 -2.02
CA ALA A 41 -8.62 -0.30 -2.46
C ALA A 41 -9.26 -0.84 -3.75
N ALA A 42 -10.54 -0.53 -3.97
CA ALA A 42 -11.28 -0.92 -5.18
C ALA A 42 -11.27 0.14 -6.29
N ASP A 43 -10.55 1.25 -6.11
CA ASP A 43 -10.53 2.35 -7.05
C ASP A 43 -9.66 2.02 -8.27
N LEU A 44 -10.25 2.09 -9.46
CA LEU A 44 -9.56 1.87 -10.73
C LEU A 44 -8.53 2.96 -11.03
N SER A 45 -8.77 4.20 -10.58
CA SER A 45 -7.85 5.32 -10.80
C SER A 45 -6.52 5.14 -10.06
N LEU A 46 -6.49 4.36 -8.99
CA LEU A 46 -5.28 4.01 -8.24
C LEU A 46 -4.63 2.70 -8.71
N GLY A 47 -5.20 2.01 -9.70
CA GLY A 47 -4.62 0.80 -10.30
C GLY A 47 -3.19 0.99 -10.79
N PRO A 48 -2.89 2.04 -11.59
CA PRO A 48 -1.53 2.32 -12.05
C PRO A 48 -0.54 2.55 -10.90
N TYR A 49 -0.90 3.33 -9.89
CA TYR A 49 -0.08 3.55 -8.70
C TYR A 49 0.23 2.24 -7.98
N ARG A 50 -0.79 1.41 -7.74
CA ARG A 50 -0.62 0.10 -7.07
C ARG A 50 0.27 -0.83 -7.89
N ASN A 51 0.11 -0.87 -9.21
CA ASN A 51 0.94 -1.67 -10.09
C ASN A 51 2.40 -1.20 -10.08
N ALA A 52 2.65 0.11 -10.11
CA ALA A 52 3.99 0.67 -10.01
C ALA A 52 4.68 0.25 -8.69
N VAL A 53 3.98 0.35 -7.56
CA VAL A 53 4.51 -0.10 -6.25
C VAL A 53 4.87 -1.59 -6.26
N ILE A 54 4.00 -2.44 -6.80
CA ILE A 54 4.24 -3.90 -6.85
C ILE A 54 5.41 -4.22 -7.79
N ILE A 55 5.43 -3.65 -8.99
CA ILE A 55 6.50 -3.90 -9.97
C ILE A 55 7.85 -3.46 -9.41
N ASN A 56 7.93 -2.26 -8.82
CA ASN A 56 9.15 -1.78 -8.19
C ASN A 56 9.59 -2.69 -7.02
N SER A 57 8.63 -3.22 -6.25
CA SER A 57 8.91 -4.17 -5.16
C SER A 57 9.44 -5.51 -5.66
N ILE A 58 8.92 -6.01 -6.79
CA ILE A 58 9.40 -7.24 -7.43
C ILE A 58 10.80 -7.04 -8.01
N LEU A 59 11.05 -5.91 -8.67
CA LEU A 59 12.31 -5.61 -9.35
C LEU A 59 13.42 -5.16 -8.39
N GLY A 60 13.08 -4.76 -7.16
CA GLY A 60 14.03 -4.21 -6.19
C GLY A 60 14.61 -2.85 -6.60
N ARG A 61 14.00 -2.17 -7.58
CA ARG A 61 14.39 -0.85 -8.08
C ARG A 61 13.15 -0.07 -8.51
N GLU A 62 13.28 1.24 -8.66
CA GLU A 62 12.23 2.08 -9.20
C GLU A 62 12.25 2.02 -10.74
N GLU A 63 11.35 1.23 -11.32
CA GLU A 63 11.13 1.15 -12.78
C GLU A 63 10.06 2.16 -13.21
N TYR A 64 9.00 2.29 -12.40
CA TYR A 64 7.97 3.31 -12.56
C TYR A 64 8.07 4.33 -11.43
N ALA A 65 8.11 5.61 -11.77
CA ALA A 65 8.12 6.68 -10.77
C ALA A 65 6.86 6.62 -9.90
N ILE A 66 7.00 6.92 -8.60
CA ILE A 66 5.88 6.98 -7.65
C ILE A 66 5.81 8.39 -7.06
N GLU A 67 4.74 9.10 -7.35
CA GLU A 67 4.50 10.44 -6.83
C GLU A 67 4.25 10.42 -5.31
N LYS A 68 5.02 11.23 -4.57
CA LYS A 68 4.92 11.31 -3.10
C LYS A 68 4.04 12.47 -2.61
N ARG A 69 3.80 13.48 -3.45
CA ARG A 69 2.98 14.65 -3.14
C ARG A 69 2.09 14.97 -4.34
N VAL A 70 0.82 14.62 -4.23
CA VAL A 70 -0.20 14.82 -5.28
C VAL A 70 -1.34 15.74 -4.82
N THR A 71 -1.36 16.13 -3.54
CA THR A 71 -2.40 16.96 -2.95
C THR A 71 -1.86 18.31 -2.50
N PHE A 72 -2.69 19.36 -2.61
CA PHE A 72 -2.41 20.66 -1.99
C PHE A 72 -2.53 20.61 -0.46
N GLN A 73 -3.39 19.72 0.05
CA GLN A 73 -3.60 19.51 1.48
C GLN A 73 -2.46 18.69 2.10
N THR A 74 -2.11 19.01 3.33
CA THR A 74 -1.23 18.21 4.20
C THR A 74 -2.09 17.40 5.15
N PHE A 75 -1.89 16.08 5.17
CA PHE A 75 -2.56 15.17 6.10
C PHE A 75 -1.58 14.72 7.19
N GLY A 76 -2.10 14.51 8.40
CA GLY A 76 -1.31 14.15 9.58
C GLY A 76 -1.29 15.27 10.62
N ILE A 77 -0.58 15.04 11.72
CA ILE A 77 -0.37 16.06 12.75
C ILE A 77 0.78 16.93 12.30
N THR A 78 0.52 18.22 12.11
CA THR A 78 1.57 19.24 11.93
C THR A 78 2.39 19.31 13.22
N ALA A 79 3.71 19.33 13.13
CA ALA A 79 4.56 19.53 14.31
C ALA A 79 4.15 20.83 15.01
N PHE A 80 4.02 20.79 16.34
CA PHE A 80 3.73 21.99 17.13
C PHE A 80 4.83 23.03 16.85
N GLY A 81 4.51 24.10 16.12
CA GLY A 81 5.45 25.15 15.72
C GLY A 81 5.29 25.63 14.27
N ASP A 82 4.76 24.79 13.39
CA ASP A 82 4.53 25.15 11.98
C ASP A 82 3.11 25.73 11.81
N THR A 83 2.83 26.82 12.52
CA THR A 83 1.69 27.70 12.17
C THR A 83 2.16 28.67 11.10
N VAL A 84 1.54 28.57 9.93
CA VAL A 84 1.51 29.61 8.88
C VAL A 84 1.04 30.95 9.42
#